data_AF-A0A2P5LTH3-F1
#
_entry.id   AF-A0A2P5LTH3-F1
#
_cell.length_a   1.000
_cell.length_b   1.000
_cell.length_c   1.000
_cell.angle_alpha   90.00
_cell.angle_beta   90.00
_cell.angle_gamma   90.00
#
_symmetry.space_group_name_H-M   'P 1'
#
loop_
_entity.id
_entity.type
_entity.pdbx_description
1 polymer ?
#
loop_
_entity_poly.entity_id
_entity_poly.type
_entity_poly.pdbx_seq_one_letter_code
_entity_poly.pdbx_strand_id
1 'polypeptide(L)'
;MRNLALAGGVLGLALAASPALAWTPPSVGTPCHSVRHAKADSLLIAGNYLGGRPVRAGVVDWKSFQACFRDVASCEQWLSHRASAFPLRPGIARCTPVTVGYRR
;
A
#
# COMPACT_ATOMS: atom_id res chain seq x y z
N MET A 1 35.75 -19.94 52.10
CA MET A 1 34.30 -19.96 51.82
C MET A 1 33.68 -18.71 52.44
N ARG A 2 33.27 -17.74 51.62
CA ARG A 2 32.50 -16.55 52.04
C ARG A 2 31.36 -16.36 51.06
N ASN A 3 30.16 -16.71 51.50
CA ASN A 3 28.90 -16.33 50.87
C ASN A 3 28.63 -14.86 51.20
N LEU A 4 28.31 -14.05 50.21
CA LEU A 4 27.45 -12.88 50.37
C LEU A 4 26.59 -12.76 49.11
N ALA A 5 25.30 -12.70 49.39
CA ALA A 5 24.19 -12.83 48.48
C ALA A 5 23.95 -11.58 47.62
N LEU A 6 23.30 -11.84 46.47
CA LEU A 6 22.25 -11.04 45.83
C LEU A 6 22.22 -9.52 46.09
N ALA A 7 22.40 -8.73 45.02
CA ALA A 7 21.51 -7.62 44.65
C ALA A 7 22.10 -6.89 43.44
N GLY A 8 21.33 -6.72 42.38
CA GLY A 8 21.83 -5.93 41.25
C GLY A 8 20.96 -5.86 40.00
N GLY A 9 19.65 -5.70 40.18
CA GLY A 9 18.80 -4.98 39.22
C GLY A 9 18.78 -5.47 37.78
N VAL A 10 17.89 -6.43 37.51
CA VAL A 10 17.25 -6.56 36.20
C VAL A 10 16.46 -5.28 35.93
N LEU A 11 17.07 -4.28 35.28
CA LEU A 11 16.37 -3.24 34.54
C LEU A 11 16.38 -3.71 33.07
N GLY A 12 15.37 -4.40 32.56
CA GLY A 12 13.98 -3.97 32.65
C GLY A 12 13.70 -2.79 31.72
N LEU A 13 14.44 -2.61 30.62
CA LEU A 13 13.94 -1.82 29.50
C LEU A 13 12.91 -2.66 28.74
N ALA A 14 11.68 -2.62 29.25
CA ALA A 14 10.51 -2.87 28.44
C ALA A 14 10.51 -1.81 27.33
N LEU A 15 11.04 -2.17 26.16
CA LEU A 15 10.69 -1.49 24.92
C LEU A 15 9.17 -1.57 24.84
N ALA A 16 8.51 -0.46 25.18
CA ALA A 16 7.12 -0.24 24.87
C ALA A 16 7.02 -0.31 23.35
N ALA A 17 6.80 -1.53 22.84
CA ALA A 17 6.33 -1.77 21.51
C ALA A 17 4.92 -1.18 21.48
N SER A 18 4.85 0.14 21.23
CA SER A 18 3.62 0.78 20.83
C SER A 18 3.03 -0.10 19.73
N PRO A 19 1.79 -0.60 19.87
CA PRO A 19 1.18 -1.33 18.78
C PRO A 19 1.16 -0.34 17.63
N ALA A 20 2.00 -0.59 16.62
CA ALA A 20 1.92 0.12 15.37
C ALA A 20 0.46 -0.04 14.94
N LEU A 21 -0.31 1.05 15.05
CA LEU A 21 -1.71 1.08 14.71
C LEU A 21 -1.82 0.39 13.37
N ALA A 22 -2.48 -0.77 13.36
CA ALA A 22 -2.62 -1.59 12.17
C ALA A 22 -3.34 -0.72 11.15
N TRP A 23 -2.56 -0.11 10.28
CA TRP A 23 -3.05 0.82 9.28
C TRP A 23 -4.01 0.03 8.40
N THR A 24 -5.28 0.42 8.42
CA THR A 24 -6.30 -0.17 7.57
C THR A 24 -6.29 0.61 6.26
N PRO A 25 -5.76 0.05 5.17
CA PRO A 25 -5.73 0.74 3.89
C PRO A 25 -7.16 1.08 3.43
N PRO A 26 -7.44 2.32 2.99
CA PRO A 26 -8.73 2.66 2.42
C PRO A 26 -8.95 1.88 1.11
N SER A 27 -10.21 1.63 0.77
CA SER A 27 -10.61 1.03 -0.50
C SER A 27 -10.00 1.81 -1.68
N VAL A 28 -9.00 1.21 -2.35
CA VAL A 28 -8.44 1.70 -3.61
C VAL A 28 -9.19 1.00 -4.74
N GLY A 29 -10.38 1.52 -5.04
CA GLY A 29 -11.33 0.95 -5.97
C GLY A 29 -11.80 1.98 -6.99
N THR A 30 -11.94 1.52 -8.23
CA THR A 30 -12.00 2.21 -9.53
C THR A 30 -12.48 3.68 -9.51
N PRO A 31 -11.71 4.63 -10.09
CA PRO A 31 -12.37 5.47 -11.09
C PRO A 31 -11.48 5.62 -12.32
N CYS A 32 -11.79 4.84 -13.34
CA CYS A 32 -11.43 5.20 -14.70
C CYS A 32 -12.11 6.55 -15.00
N HIS A 33 -11.40 7.67 -14.93
CA HIS A 33 -11.94 8.95 -15.38
C HIS A 33 -11.89 9.07 -16.91
N SER A 34 -11.06 8.26 -17.56
CA SER A 34 -10.89 8.19 -19.02
C SER A 34 -11.99 7.38 -19.74
N VAL A 35 -12.87 6.69 -19.01
CA VAL A 35 -14.01 5.99 -19.64
C VAL A 35 -15.09 6.92 -20.17
N ARG A 36 -14.99 8.23 -19.91
CA ARG A 36 -15.82 9.21 -20.63
C ARG A 36 -15.67 9.11 -22.16
N HIS A 37 -14.55 8.55 -22.64
CA HIS A 37 -14.28 8.31 -24.06
C HIS A 37 -14.14 6.82 -24.42
N ALA A 38 -14.36 5.90 -23.47
CA ALA A 38 -14.37 4.48 -23.80
C ALA A 38 -15.66 4.14 -24.53
N LYS A 39 -15.55 3.42 -25.66
CA LYS A 39 -16.73 2.88 -26.33
C LYS A 39 -17.47 1.95 -25.36
N ALA A 40 -18.79 1.92 -25.45
CA ALA A 40 -19.62 0.97 -24.72
C ALA A 40 -19.03 -0.44 -24.83
N ASP A 41 -19.01 -1.16 -23.71
CA ASP A 41 -18.58 -2.56 -23.59
C ASP A 41 -17.07 -2.79 -23.78
N SER A 42 -16.24 -1.76 -23.56
CA SER A 42 -14.79 -1.94 -23.52
C SER A 42 -14.36 -2.65 -22.23
N LEU A 43 -13.63 -3.76 -22.36
CA LEU A 43 -12.89 -4.37 -21.25
C LEU A 43 -11.61 -3.55 -21.00
N LEU A 44 -11.42 -3.07 -19.77
CA LEU A 44 -10.22 -2.38 -19.32
C LEU A 44 -9.63 -3.06 -18.09
N ILE A 45 -8.38 -2.73 -17.76
CA ILE A 45 -7.71 -3.16 -16.53
C ILE A 45 -7.53 -1.94 -15.62
N ALA A 46 -8.16 -1.96 -14.45
CA ALA A 46 -7.98 -0.94 -13.41
C ALA A 46 -6.78 -1.29 -12.52
N GLY A 47 -5.74 -0.46 -12.57
CA GLY A 47 -4.56 -0.56 -11.70
C GLY A 47 -4.72 0.29 -10.44
N ASN A 48 -4.51 -0.32 -9.28
CA ASN A 48 -4.58 0.32 -7.97
C ASN A 48 -3.29 0.05 -7.20
N TYR A 49 -2.66 1.11 -6.69
CA TYR A 49 -1.47 1.02 -5.87
C TYR A 49 -1.60 1.85 -4.60
N LEU A 50 -1.23 1.27 -3.47
CA LEU A 50 -1.14 1.91 -2.18
C LEU A 50 0.23 1.61 -1.58
N GLY A 51 0.99 2.66 -1.33
CA GLY A 51 2.32 2.57 -0.77
C GLY A 51 2.69 3.87 -0.09
N GLY A 52 3.95 4.26 -0.17
CA GLY A 52 4.44 5.47 0.48
C GLY A 52 5.94 5.48 0.64
N ARG A 53 6.46 6.40 1.45
CA ARG A 53 7.88 6.48 1.78
C ARG A 53 8.09 6.80 3.26
N PRO A 54 9.14 6.25 3.90
CA PRO A 54 9.57 6.75 5.19
C PRO A 54 10.08 8.18 5.05
N VAL A 55 9.69 9.05 5.97
CA VAL A 55 10.13 10.45 6.00
C VAL A 55 11.26 10.59 7.02
N ARG A 56 10.93 10.76 8.31
CA ARG A 56 11.87 10.87 9.45
C ARG A 56 11.15 10.51 10.75
N ALA A 57 11.90 10.09 11.78
CA ALA A 57 11.37 9.84 13.12
C ALA A 57 10.14 8.90 13.16
N GLY A 58 10.15 7.85 12.34
CA GLY A 58 9.03 6.89 12.24
C GLY A 58 7.80 7.40 11.48
N VAL A 59 7.83 8.63 10.95
CA VAL A 59 6.75 9.18 10.13
C VAL A 59 6.79 8.64 8.71
N VAL A 60 5.61 8.34 8.17
CA VAL A 60 5.43 7.71 6.86
C VAL A 60 4.46 8.54 6.00
N ASP A 61 4.88 8.85 4.77
CA ASP A 61 4.07 9.53 3.74
C ASP A 61 3.32 8.48 2.90
N TRP A 62 2.08 8.19 3.28
CA TRP A 62 1.22 7.23 2.57
C TRP A 62 0.62 7.84 1.30
N LYS A 63 0.61 7.09 0.20
CA LYS A 63 0.08 7.52 -1.10
C LYS A 63 -0.73 6.43 -1.80
N SER A 64 -1.83 6.83 -2.41
CA SER A 64 -2.67 6.00 -3.28
C SER A 64 -2.61 6.48 -4.74
N PHE A 65 -2.63 5.55 -5.68
CA PHE A 65 -2.57 5.79 -7.12
C PHE A 65 -3.55 4.88 -7.85
N GLN A 66 -4.19 5.42 -8.90
CA GLN A 66 -5.17 4.70 -9.72
C GLN A 66 -4.98 5.06 -11.20
N ALA A 67 -5.10 4.06 -12.10
CA ALA A 67 -5.00 4.24 -13.55
C ALA A 67 -5.75 3.13 -14.30
N CYS A 68 -6.04 3.31 -15.60
CA CYS A 68 -6.69 2.30 -16.43
C CYS A 68 -5.86 1.96 -17.67
N PHE A 69 -5.80 0.68 -18.00
CA PHE A 69 -4.96 0.10 -19.05
C PHE A 69 -5.81 -0.76 -19.98
N ARG A 70 -5.29 -1.06 -21.17
CA ARG A 70 -5.94 -1.96 -22.14
C ARG A 70 -5.61 -3.43 -21.90
N ASP A 71 -4.54 -3.69 -21.17
CA ASP A 71 -4.02 -5.04 -20.92
C ASP A 71 -3.35 -5.12 -19.53
N VAL A 72 -3.16 -6.35 -19.06
CA VAL A 72 -2.62 -6.64 -17.72
C VAL A 72 -1.13 -6.33 -17.64
N ALA A 73 -0.36 -6.59 -18.70
CA ALA A 73 1.09 -6.40 -18.70
C ALA A 73 1.46 -4.91 -18.49
N SER A 74 0.77 -4.01 -19.19
CA SER A 74 0.91 -2.56 -19.00
C SER A 74 0.56 -2.13 -17.57
N CYS A 75 -0.48 -2.73 -16.98
CA CYS A 75 -0.87 -2.46 -15.59
C CYS A 75 0.21 -2.94 -14.60
N GLU A 76 0.73 -4.15 -14.76
CA GLU A 76 1.77 -4.72 -13.90
C GLU A 76 3.08 -3.94 -14.00
N GLN A 77 3.48 -3.54 -15.20
CA GLN A 77 4.64 -2.68 -15.40
C GLN A 77 4.47 -1.36 -14.63
N TRP A 78 3.30 -0.72 -14.76
CA TRP A 78 3.02 0.51 -14.02
C TRP A 78 3.05 0.29 -12.50
N LEU A 79 2.49 -0.81 -11.99
CA LEU A 79 2.54 -1.15 -10.57
C LEU A 79 3.98 -1.33 -10.08
N SER A 80 4.82 -2.02 -10.86
CA SER A 80 6.25 -2.19 -10.57
C SER A 80 6.95 -0.84 -10.43
N HIS A 81 6.71 0.07 -11.37
CA HIS A 81 7.27 1.43 -11.31
C HIS A 81 6.81 2.19 -10.06
N ARG A 82 5.53 2.04 -9.66
CA ARG A 82 5.03 2.64 -8.42
C ARG A 82 5.68 2.04 -7.18
N ALA A 83 5.86 0.72 -7.16
CA ALA A 83 6.54 0.02 -6.07
C ALA A 83 8.00 0.46 -5.91
N SER A 84 8.72 0.72 -7.01
CA SER A 84 10.08 1.27 -6.96
C SER A 84 10.11 2.69 -6.43
N ALA A 85 9.14 3.53 -6.79
CA ALA A 85 9.10 4.93 -6.37
C ALA A 85 8.55 5.14 -4.94
N PHE A 86 7.70 4.24 -4.46
CA PHE A 86 6.98 4.34 -3.18
C PHE A 86 7.04 3.02 -2.38
N PRO A 87 8.24 2.54 -1.99
CA PRO A 87 8.51 1.16 -1.58
C PRO A 87 8.00 0.74 -0.18
N LEU A 88 7.19 1.56 0.47
CA LEU A 88 6.67 1.28 1.81
C LEU A 88 5.86 -0.02 1.87
N ARG A 89 6.08 -0.80 2.94
CA ARG A 89 5.39 -2.07 3.20
C ARG A 89 4.64 -2.02 4.54
N PRO A 90 3.46 -2.66 4.66
CA PRO A 90 2.73 -3.33 3.59
C PRO A 90 2.15 -2.32 2.58
N GLY A 91 2.26 -2.66 1.30
CA GLY A 91 1.59 -1.94 0.21
C GLY A 91 0.55 -2.85 -0.46
N ILE A 92 -0.44 -2.26 -1.13
CA ILE A 92 -1.42 -2.99 -1.95
C ILE A 92 -1.14 -2.66 -3.41
N ALA A 93 -1.03 -3.68 -4.25
CA ALA A 93 -0.89 -3.53 -5.70
C ALA A 93 -1.86 -4.49 -6.39
N ARG A 94 -2.76 -3.98 -7.23
CA ARG A 94 -3.80 -4.80 -7.86
C ARG A 94 -4.12 -4.33 -9.28
N CYS A 95 -4.17 -5.26 -10.21
CA CYS A 95 -4.75 -5.09 -11.54
C CYS A 95 -6.10 -5.85 -11.56
N THR A 96 -7.19 -5.13 -11.78
CA THR A 96 -8.55 -5.72 -11.78
C THR A 96 -9.20 -5.49 -13.15
N PRO A 97 -9.65 -6.53 -13.86
CA PRO A 97 -10.43 -6.34 -15.07
C PRO A 97 -11.77 -5.69 -14.74
N VAL A 98 -12.14 -4.66 -15.49
CA VAL A 98 -13.40 -3.92 -15.35
C VAL A 98 -14.06 -3.74 -16.71
N THR A 99 -15.34 -4.07 -16.81
CA THR A 99 -16.14 -3.81 -18.02
C THR A 99 -16.77 -2.45 -17.91
N VAL A 100 -16.59 -1.62 -18.93
CA VAL A 100 -17.12 -0.26 -18.98
C VAL A 100 -18.42 -0.26 -19.75
N GLY A 101 -19.54 -0.39 -19.03
CA GLY A 101 -20.86 -0.23 -19.59
C GLY A 101 -21.24 1.26 -19.72
N TYR A 102 -21.91 1.63 -20.81
CA TYR A 102 -22.56 2.92 -20.94
C TYR A 102 -23.71 2.98 -19.91
N ARG A 103 -23.60 3.81 -18.86
CA ARG A 103 -24.80 4.17 -18.08
C ARG A 103 -25.59 5.17 -18.91
N ARG A 104 -26.76 4.76 -19.41
CA ARG A 104 -27.77 5.68 -19.95
C ARG A 104 -28.22 6.66 -18.87
#